data_AF-A0A0F8XQG4-F1
#
_entry.id   AF-A0A0F8XQG4-F1
#
_cell.length_a   1.000
_cell.length_b   1.000
_cell.length_c   1.000
_cell.angle_alpha   90.00
_cell.angle_beta   90.00
_cell.angle_gamma   90.00
#
_symmetry.space_group_name_H-M   'P 1'
#
loop_
_entity.id
_entity.type
_entity.pdbx_description
1 polymer ?
#
loop_
_entity_poly.entity_id
_entity_poly.type
_entity_poly.pdbx_seq_one_letter_code
_entity_poly.pdbx_strand_id
1 'polypeptide(L)'
;MSSLVIVESPAKARTINKILGEGYTVKASVGHVKDLPQKKLGVDVNNGFKSEYGIIPGKEKVIKELKAAAKKADKIYLAPDP
;
A
#
# COMPACT_ATOMS: atom_id res chain seq x y z
N MET A 1 -5.39 17.82 12.75
CA MET A 1 -4.66 17.25 11.60
C MET A 1 -4.48 15.77 11.84
N SER A 2 -4.72 14.93 10.83
CA SER A 2 -4.60 13.48 10.93
C SER A 2 -3.69 12.95 9.83
N SER A 3 -2.66 12.20 10.21
CA SER A 3 -1.70 11.61 9.27
C SER A 3 -1.98 10.13 9.06
N LEU A 4 -1.88 9.65 7.82
CA LEU A 4 -1.97 8.23 7.48
C LEU A 4 -0.57 7.62 7.43
N VAL A 5 -0.35 6.52 8.14
CA VAL A 5 0.87 5.70 8.05
C VAL A 5 0.53 4.36 7.42
N ILE A 6 1.21 3.99 6.34
CA ILE A 6 0.99 2.73 5.62
C ILE A 6 2.21 1.82 5.84
N VAL A 7 1.96 0.62 6.35
CA VAL A 7 2.96 -0.43 6.60
C VAL A 7 2.59 -1.71 5.85
N GLU A 8 3.50 -2.68 5.73
CA GLU A 8 3.22 -3.90 4.98
C GLU A 8 2.35 -4.90 5.75
N SER A 9 2.52 -5.03 7.07
CA SER A 9 1.90 -6.09 7.86
C SER A 9 0.92 -5.59 8.94
N PRO A 10 -0.18 -6.32 9.23
CA PRO A 10 -1.11 -5.97 10.31
C PRO A 10 -0.47 -5.95 11.70
N ALA A 11 0.57 -6.78 11.91
CA ALA A 11 1.29 -6.83 13.18
C ALA A 11 2.02 -5.51 13.44
N LYS A 12 2.80 -5.01 12.47
CA LYS A 12 3.44 -3.70 12.57
C LYS A 12 2.45 -2.57 12.73
N ALA A 13 1.31 -2.63 12.02
CA ALA A 13 0.29 -1.60 12.14
C ALA A 13 -0.20 -1.47 13.59
N ARG A 14 -0.45 -2.59 14.27
CA ARG A 14 -0.82 -2.59 15.70
C ARG A 14 0.28 -2.02 16.60
N THR A 15 1.53 -2.38 16.36
CA THR A 15 2.66 -1.90 17.16
C THR A 15 2.89 -0.41 16.98
N ILE A 16 2.96 0.08 15.74
CA ILE A 16 3.21 1.49 15.42
C ILE A 16 2.04 2.36 15.89
N ASN A 17 0.81 1.87 15.79
CA ASN A 17 -0.35 2.61 16.29
C ASN A 17 -0.28 2.87 17.81
N LYS A 18 0.25 1.91 18.58
CA LYS A 18 0.47 2.09 20.03
C LYS A 18 1.56 3.11 20.34
N ILE A 19 2.55 3.27 19.46
CA ILE A 19 3.68 4.17 19.65
C ILE A 19 3.30 5.61 19.27
N LEU A 20 2.63 5.79 18.13
CA LEU A 20 2.30 7.12 17.61
C LEU A 20 1.08 7.74 18.29
N GLY A 21 0.10 6.93 18.69
CA GLY A 21 -1.09 7.40 19.39
C GLY A 21 -2.00 8.30 18.54
N GLU A 22 -2.61 9.28 19.19
CA GLU A 22 -3.59 10.17 18.57
C GLU A 22 -2.99 11.04 17.45
N GLY A 23 -3.82 11.41 16.47
CA GLY A 23 -3.39 12.17 15.29
C GLY A 23 -2.77 11.33 14.18
N TYR A 24 -2.62 10.02 14.39
CA TYR A 24 -2.18 9.07 13.37
C TYR A 24 -3.23 7.98 13.14
N THR A 25 -3.42 7.64 11.86
CA THR A 25 -4.15 6.44 11.44
C THR A 25 -3.15 5.49 10.81
N VAL A 26 -2.95 4.31 11.40
CA VAL A 26 -2.03 3.31 10.85
C VAL A 26 -2.81 2.21 10.12
N LYS A 27 -2.45 1.93 8.87
CA LYS A 27 -3.08 0.90 8.02
C LYS A 27 -2.03 -0.02 7.41
N ALA A 28 -2.41 -1.27 7.14
CA ALA A 28 -1.55 -2.26 6.50
C ALA A 28 -1.95 -2.48 5.03
N SER A 29 -0.99 -2.61 4.12
CA SER A 29 -1.22 -3.04 2.73
C SER A 29 -1.38 -4.57 2.61
N VAL A 30 -0.98 -5.30 3.65
CA VAL A 30 -0.96 -6.76 3.71
C VAL A 30 -0.02 -7.31 2.61
N GLY A 31 1.13 -6.66 2.41
CA GLY A 31 2.08 -6.95 1.32
C GLY A 31 1.78 -6.18 0.02
N HIS A 32 2.19 -6.73 -1.11
CA HIS A 32 2.01 -6.11 -2.43
C HIS A 32 0.53 -5.93 -2.79
N VAL A 33 0.23 -4.86 -3.52
CA VAL A 33 -1.12 -4.51 -4.00
C VAL A 33 -1.24 -4.52 -5.52
N LYS A 34 -0.09 -4.48 -6.21
CA LYS A 34 0.03 -4.61 -7.65
C LYS A 34 1.15 -5.58 -7.98
N ASP A 35 1.00 -6.28 -9.09
CA ASP A 35 2.00 -7.21 -9.61
C ASP A 35 1.93 -7.25 -11.14
N LEU A 36 2.91 -7.88 -11.76
CA LEU A 36 2.87 -8.21 -13.18
C LEU A 36 1.68 -9.14 -13.47
N PRO A 37 1.08 -9.04 -14.67
CA PRO A 37 0.05 -9.96 -15.12
C PRO A 37 0.50 -11.43 -15.03
N GLN A 38 -0.27 -12.28 -14.37
CA GLN A 38 0.11 -13.70 -14.20
C GLN A 38 0.18 -14.50 -15.50
N LYS A 39 -0.52 -14.07 -16.56
CA LYS A 39 -0.72 -14.84 -17.80
C LYS A 39 0.08 -14.32 -19.00
N LYS A 40 0.89 -13.28 -18.84
CA LYS A 40 1.75 -12.72 -19.90
C LYS A 40 3.03 -12.18 -19.28
N LEU A 41 4.10 -12.05 -20.07
CA LEU A 41 5.40 -11.57 -19.59
C LEU A 41 5.30 -10.26 -18.80
N GLY A 42 4.36 -9.38 -19.16
CA GLY A 42 4.11 -8.14 -18.43
C GLY A 42 5.23 -7.11 -18.54
N VAL A 43 6.26 -7.40 -19.35
CA VAL A 43 7.41 -6.54 -19.58
C VAL A 43 7.67 -6.47 -21.08
N ASP A 44 7.74 -5.24 -21.60
CA ASP A 44 8.13 -4.97 -22.99
C ASP A 44 9.65 -4.87 -23.10
N VAL A 45 10.29 -5.98 -23.46
CA VAL A 45 11.75 -6.10 -23.58
C VAL A 45 12.34 -5.24 -24.70
N ASN A 46 11.53 -4.82 -25.67
CA ASN A 46 11.99 -4.06 -26.83
C ASN A 46 11.85 -2.54 -26.61
N ASN A 47 11.07 -2.12 -25.61
CA ASN A 47 10.78 -0.72 -25.32
C ASN A 47 11.25 -0.33 -23.91
N GLY A 48 12.53 -0.56 -23.64
CA GLY A 48 13.16 -0.15 -22.38
C GLY A 48 12.63 -0.88 -21.14
N PHE A 49 12.20 -2.14 -21.29
CA PHE A 49 11.67 -2.96 -20.19
C PHE A 49 10.43 -2.36 -19.51
N LYS A 50 9.57 -1.68 -20.28
CA LYS A 50 8.35 -1.10 -19.74
C LYS A 50 7.45 -2.20 -19.17
N SER A 51 7.13 -2.11 -17.88
CA SER A 51 6.31 -3.07 -17.16
C SER A 51 4.83 -2.67 -17.11
N GLU A 52 3.95 -3.64 -17.30
CA GLU A 52 2.52 -3.52 -17.03
C GLU A 52 2.22 -4.04 -15.63
N TYR A 53 1.52 -3.25 -14.81
CA TYR A 53 1.11 -3.65 -13.47
C TYR A 53 -0.41 -3.71 -13.34
N GLY A 54 -0.91 -4.85 -12.89
CA GLY A 54 -2.31 -5.05 -12.53
C GLY A 54 -2.51 -4.99 -11.01
N ILE A 55 -3.76 -4.81 -10.57
CA ILE A 55 -4.12 -5.05 -9.16
C ILE A 55 -4.10 -6.56 -8.91
N ILE A 56 -3.48 -6.99 -7.81
CA ILE A 56 -3.49 -8.41 -7.41
C ILE A 56 -4.93 -8.78 -7.02
N PRO A 57 -5.51 -9.86 -7.57
CA PRO A 57 -6.87 -10.29 -7.22
C PRO A 57 -7.05 -10.43 -5.70
N GLY A 58 -8.13 -9.85 -5.17
CA GLY A 58 -8.42 -9.84 -3.73
C GLY A 58 -7.85 -8.64 -2.97
N LYS A 59 -7.03 -7.79 -3.60
CA LYS A 59 -6.49 -6.56 -2.99
C LYS A 59 -7.34 -5.32 -3.23
N GLU A 60 -8.45 -5.43 -3.95
CA GLU A 60 -9.32 -4.31 -4.32
C GLU A 60 -9.89 -3.62 -3.07
N LYS A 61 -10.28 -4.40 -2.06
CA LYS A 61 -10.79 -3.88 -0.79
C LYS A 61 -9.71 -3.08 -0.05
N VAL A 62 -8.49 -3.62 0.06
CA VAL A 62 -7.36 -2.95 0.70
C VAL A 62 -7.06 -1.63 -0.01
N ILE A 63 -6.99 -1.63 -1.34
CA ILE A 63 -6.76 -0.41 -2.13
C ILE A 63 -7.87 0.62 -1.90
N LYS A 64 -9.14 0.19 -1.88
CA LYS A 64 -10.28 1.08 -1.64
C LYS A 64 -10.20 1.72 -0.25
N GLU A 65 -9.88 0.94 0.77
CA GLU A 65 -9.73 1.43 2.15
C GLU A 65 -8.54 2.40 2.28
N LEU A 66 -7.38 2.06 1.72
CA LEU A 66 -6.20 2.94 1.73
C LEU A 66 -6.48 4.25 0.99
N LYS A 67 -7.14 4.20 -0.18
CA LYS A 67 -7.55 5.41 -0.92
C LYS A 67 -8.52 6.27 -0.11
N ALA A 68 -9.49 5.65 0.59
CA ALA A 68 -10.45 6.37 1.41
C ALA A 68 -9.78 7.05 2.63
N ALA A 69 -8.83 6.37 3.27
CA ALA A 69 -8.04 6.93 4.37
C ALA A 69 -7.13 8.06 3.89
N ALA A 70 -6.45 7.87 2.74
CA ALA A 70 -5.56 8.85 2.14
C ALA A 70 -6.26 10.17 1.83
N LYS A 71 -7.50 10.12 1.32
CA LYS A 71 -8.31 11.32 1.04
C LYS A 71 -8.66 12.15 2.28
N LYS A 72 -8.63 11.55 3.47
CA LYS A 72 -8.96 12.21 4.75
C LYS A 72 -7.73 12.67 5.53
N ALA A 73 -6.54 12.28 5.08
CA ALA A 73 -5.29 12.56 5.79
C ALA A 73 -4.61 13.79 5.21
N ASP A 74 -4.03 14.61 6.09
CA ASP A 74 -3.26 15.79 5.68
C ASP A 74 -1.88 15.39 5.14
N LYS A 75 -1.32 14.31 5.69
CA LYS A 75 -0.02 13.75 5.31
C LYS A 75 -0.11 12.23 5.19
N ILE A 76 0.69 11.67 4.28
CA ILE A 76 0.81 10.22 4.08
C ILE A 76 2.27 9.83 4.28
N TYR A 77 2.51 8.90 5.19
CA TYR A 77 3.81 8.31 5.47
C TYR A 77 3.82 6.87 4.96
N LEU A 78 4.84 6.53 4.17
CA LEU A 78 5.09 5.17 3.72
C LEU A 78 6.20 4.59 4.60
N ALA A 79 5.88 3.53 5.34
CA ALA A 79 6.80 2.86 6.26
C ALA A 79 6.91 1.36 5.94
N PRO A 80 7.37 0.98 4.73
CA PRO A 80 7.72 -0.40 4.42
C PRO A 80 9.00 -0.82 5.18
N ASP A 81 9.34 -2.11 5.10
CA ASP A 81 10.66 -2.58 5.51
C ASP A 81 11.80 -1.83 4.78
N PRO A 82 12.96 -1.61 5.43
CA PRO A 82 14.13 -0.97 4.84
C PRO A 82 14.75 -1.73 3.67
#